data_AF-A0A512JJW2-F1
#
_entry.id   AF-A0A512JJW2-F1
#
_cell.length_a   1.000
_cell.length_b   1.000
_cell.length_c   1.000
_cell.angle_alpha   90.00
_cell.angle_beta   90.00
_cell.angle_gamma   90.00
#
_symmetry.space_group_name_H-M   'P 1'
#
loop_
_entity.id
_entity.type
_entity.pdbx_description
1 polymer ?
#
loop_
_entity_poly.entity_id
_entity_poly.type
_entity_poly.pdbx_seq_one_letter_code
_entity_poly.pdbx_strand_id
1 'polypeptide(L)'
;METQLDAIAKQNFEATLFQMLSLHSANVNELRGFDGNRLPISGRAVLAHYVTELSRTYANPAIKGYDPTDLNLWASVYRDFWNSHRDALGHYFRLLYNMIRFLETKTPRVGEATNKTARIEYMRIIRAQLSDAELVLIFYNCFSEHGERLLQYARNYNLFDNLDENLLFNGSHREKLRELKR
;
A
#
# COMPACT_ATOMS: atom_id res chain seq x y z
N MET A 1 26.50 -15.36 25.76
CA MET A 1 26.11 -13.97 26.10
C MET A 1 25.68 -13.23 24.83
N GLU A 2 26.48 -13.24 23.77
CA GLU A 2 26.14 -12.68 22.45
C GLU A 2 24.82 -13.23 21.86
N THR A 3 24.61 -14.55 21.91
CA THR A 3 23.36 -15.20 21.46
C THR A 3 22.11 -14.78 22.24
N GLN A 4 22.26 -14.40 23.52
CA GLN A 4 21.14 -13.90 24.33
C GLN A 4 20.79 -12.45 23.96
N LEU A 5 21.80 -11.62 23.68
CA LEU A 5 21.58 -10.24 23.23
C LEU A 5 20.87 -10.20 21.87
N ASP A 6 21.26 -11.07 20.94
CA ASP A 6 20.61 -11.19 19.63
C ASP A 6 19.16 -11.65 19.74
N ALA A 7 18.87 -12.62 20.64
CA ALA A 7 17.51 -13.08 20.90
C ALA A 7 16.63 -11.96 21.47
N ILE A 8 17.14 -11.17 22.42
CA ILE A 8 16.43 -10.02 23.00
C ILE A 8 16.19 -8.94 21.93
N ALA A 9 17.18 -8.65 21.09
CA ALA A 9 17.04 -7.67 20.00
C ALA A 9 15.95 -8.10 19.00
N LYS A 10 15.91 -9.38 18.65
CA LYS A 10 14.86 -9.96 17.80
C LYS A 10 13.48 -9.84 18.44
N GLN A 11 13.33 -10.21 19.71
CA GLN A 11 12.05 -10.08 20.42
C GLN A 11 11.56 -8.63 20.48
N ASN A 12 12.43 -7.67 20.76
CA ASN A 12 12.08 -6.25 20.79
C ASN A 12 11.65 -5.73 19.41
N PHE A 13 12.36 -6.16 18.35
CA PHE A 13 11.99 -5.84 16.98
C PHE A 13 10.61 -6.41 16.63
N GLU A 14 10.38 -7.70 16.89
CA GLU A 14 9.11 -8.38 16.62
C GLU A 14 7.94 -7.74 17.37
N ALA A 15 8.12 -7.46 18.66
CA ALA A 15 7.10 -6.79 19.48
C ALA A 15 6.72 -5.43 18.87
N THR A 16 7.71 -4.63 18.47
CA THR A 16 7.47 -3.31 17.85
C THR A 16 6.78 -3.46 16.49
N LEU A 17 7.23 -4.38 15.64
CA LEU A 17 6.64 -4.61 14.32
C LEU A 17 5.17 -5.07 14.44
N PHE A 18 4.88 -6.01 15.33
CA PHE A 18 3.52 -6.49 15.53
C PHE A 18 2.61 -5.42 16.15
N GLN A 19 3.13 -4.56 17.03
CA GLN A 19 2.38 -3.40 17.51
C GLN A 19 2.05 -2.43 16.36
N MET A 20 2.98 -2.17 15.44
CA MET A 20 2.71 -1.35 14.26
C MET A 20 1.65 -1.98 13.35
N LEU A 21 1.66 -3.31 13.18
CA LEU A 21 0.63 -4.04 12.44
C LEU A 21 -0.75 -3.95 13.11
N SER A 22 -0.80 -4.06 14.44
CA SER A 22 -2.05 -3.88 15.19
C SER A 22 -2.61 -2.46 15.06
N LEU A 23 -1.74 -1.44 15.15
CA LEU A 23 -2.13 -0.05 14.93
C LEU A 23 -2.64 0.18 13.50
N HIS A 24 -2.01 -0.47 12.51
CA HIS A 24 -2.47 -0.41 11.12
C HIS A 24 -3.88 -0.98 10.98
N SER A 25 -4.12 -2.18 11.53
CA SER A 25 -5.44 -2.80 11.52
C SER A 25 -6.49 -1.94 12.24
N ALA A 26 -6.14 -1.36 13.38
CA ALA A 26 -7.02 -0.46 14.13
C ALA A 26 -7.40 0.78 13.30
N ASN A 27 -6.42 1.47 12.70
CA ASN A 27 -6.67 2.63 11.84
C ASN A 27 -7.58 2.29 10.65
N VAL A 28 -7.36 1.14 10.01
CA VAL A 28 -8.24 0.67 8.94
C VAL A 28 -9.66 0.45 9.46
N ASN A 29 -9.82 -0.22 10.61
CA ASN A 29 -11.11 -0.49 11.23
C ASN A 29 -11.83 0.77 11.73
N GLU A 30 -11.11 1.84 12.03
CA GLU A 30 -11.63 3.15 12.42
C GLU A 30 -12.10 4.01 11.25
N LEU A 31 -11.77 3.63 10.00
CA LEU A 31 -12.28 4.33 8.83
C LEU A 31 -13.81 4.33 8.84
N ARG A 32 -14.38 5.50 8.57
CA ARG A 32 -15.82 5.73 8.42
C ARG A 32 -16.05 6.50 7.14
N GLY A 33 -17.13 6.18 6.46
CA GLY A 33 -17.55 6.86 5.25
C GLY A 33 -18.99 6.53 4.90
N PHE A 34 -19.40 6.95 3.72
CA PHE A 34 -20.70 6.64 3.16
C PHE A 34 -20.51 6.07 1.76
N ASP A 35 -21.33 5.11 1.37
CA ASP A 35 -21.35 4.61 0.00
C ASP A 35 -22.12 5.55 -0.94
N GLY A 36 -22.27 5.14 -2.21
CA GLY A 36 -23.01 5.92 -3.22
C GLY A 36 -24.50 6.12 -2.91
N ASN A 37 -25.07 5.29 -2.03
CA ASN A 37 -26.46 5.40 -1.57
C ASN A 37 -26.56 6.14 -0.22
N ARG A 38 -25.46 6.75 0.24
CA ARG A 38 -25.33 7.42 1.53
C ARG A 38 -25.54 6.48 2.73
N LEU A 39 -25.33 5.18 2.54
CA LEU A 39 -25.34 4.22 3.65
C LEU A 39 -23.97 4.23 4.34
N PRO A 40 -23.93 4.20 5.68
CA PRO A 40 -22.68 4.22 6.42
C PRO A 40 -21.88 2.95 6.13
N ILE A 41 -20.60 3.14 5.80
CA ILE A 41 -19.62 2.07 5.60
C ILE A 41 -18.43 2.29 6.54
N SER A 42 -17.76 1.20 6.91
CA SER A 42 -16.65 1.24 7.85
C SER A 42 -15.57 0.25 7.51
N GLY A 43 -14.36 0.46 8.04
CA GLY A 43 -13.29 -0.51 7.89
C GLY A 43 -12.79 -0.60 6.44
N ARG A 44 -12.47 -1.82 6.02
CA ARG A 44 -12.04 -2.14 4.64
C ARG A 44 -13.09 -1.80 3.57
N ALA A 45 -14.37 -1.74 3.92
CA ALA A 45 -15.41 -1.35 2.96
C ALA A 45 -15.21 0.09 2.45
N VAL A 46 -14.66 0.98 3.27
CA VAL A 46 -14.31 2.35 2.87
C VAL A 46 -13.23 2.34 1.79
N LEU A 47 -12.19 1.51 1.95
CA LEU A 47 -11.11 1.40 0.97
C LEU A 47 -11.59 0.77 -0.35
N ALA A 48 -12.46 -0.24 -0.29
CA ALA A 48 -13.11 -0.79 -1.48
C ALA A 48 -13.99 0.25 -2.20
N HIS A 49 -14.68 1.10 -1.43
CA HIS A 49 -15.44 2.23 -1.97
C HIS A 49 -14.52 3.22 -2.68
N TYR A 50 -13.39 3.59 -2.07
CA TYR A 50 -12.40 4.48 -2.70
C TYR A 50 -11.85 3.92 -4.02
N VAL A 51 -11.56 2.61 -4.10
CA VAL A 51 -11.16 1.98 -5.37
C VAL A 51 -12.26 2.09 -6.42
N THR A 52 -13.52 1.86 -6.02
CA THR A 52 -14.67 1.96 -6.93
C THR A 52 -14.87 3.40 -7.43
N GLU A 53 -14.77 4.38 -6.54
CA GLU A 53 -14.86 5.79 -6.88
C GLU A 53 -13.73 6.20 -7.83
N LEU A 54 -12.48 5.86 -7.49
CA LEU A 54 -11.32 6.17 -8.30
C LEU A 54 -11.42 5.53 -9.71
N SER A 55 -11.85 4.26 -9.79
CA SER A 55 -12.07 3.57 -11.07
C SER A 55 -13.17 4.24 -11.90
N ARG A 56 -14.30 4.61 -11.28
CA ARG A 56 -15.42 5.28 -11.95
C ARG A 56 -15.00 6.65 -12.48
N THR A 57 -14.28 7.42 -11.68
CA THR A 57 -13.75 8.72 -12.09
C THR A 57 -12.78 8.54 -13.24
N TYR A 58 -11.83 7.60 -13.14
CA TYR A 58 -10.88 7.32 -14.21
C TYR A 58 -11.57 6.92 -15.52
N ALA A 59 -12.67 6.17 -15.48
CA ALA A 59 -13.40 5.72 -16.67
C ALA A 59 -14.42 6.75 -17.21
N ASN A 60 -14.53 7.94 -16.63
CA ASN A 60 -15.56 8.91 -16.99
C ASN A 60 -15.18 9.73 -18.24
N PRO A 61 -15.85 9.54 -19.39
CA PRO A 61 -15.53 10.26 -20.63
C PRO A 61 -15.86 11.76 -20.56
N ALA A 62 -16.61 12.20 -19.55
CA ALA A 62 -16.91 13.62 -19.32
C ALA A 62 -15.71 14.40 -18.77
N ILE A 63 -14.61 13.72 -18.40
CA ILE A 63 -13.37 14.40 -18.01
C ILE A 63 -12.83 15.18 -19.21
N LYS A 64 -12.50 16.46 -18.99
CA LYS A 64 -11.93 17.31 -20.03
C LYS A 64 -10.58 16.76 -20.46
N GLY A 65 -10.43 16.48 -21.76
CA GLY A 65 -9.20 15.88 -22.30
C GLY A 65 -9.09 14.39 -21.98
N TYR A 66 -10.22 13.70 -21.76
CA TYR A 66 -10.25 12.26 -21.57
C TYR A 66 -9.66 11.54 -22.79
N ASP A 67 -8.46 11.01 -22.59
CA ASP A 67 -7.86 9.98 -23.42
C ASP A 67 -7.37 8.88 -22.47
N PRO A 68 -7.99 7.69 -22.47
CA PRO A 68 -7.59 6.60 -21.59
C PRO A 68 -6.17 6.07 -21.89
N THR A 69 -5.57 6.48 -23.00
CA THR A 69 -4.18 6.21 -23.36
C THR A 69 -3.21 7.30 -22.91
N ASP A 70 -3.71 8.48 -22.53
CA ASP A 70 -2.88 9.58 -22.03
C ASP A 70 -2.43 9.31 -20.58
N LEU A 71 -1.12 9.25 -20.40
CA LEU A 71 -0.49 9.08 -19.09
C LEU A 71 -0.77 10.25 -18.13
N ASN A 72 -1.08 11.44 -18.66
CA ASN A 72 -1.43 12.61 -17.85
C ASN A 72 -2.84 12.53 -17.26
N LEU A 73 -3.75 11.77 -17.89
CA LEU A 73 -5.10 11.55 -17.36
C LEU A 73 -5.04 10.88 -16.00
N TRP A 74 -4.17 9.89 -15.84
CA TRP A 74 -3.97 9.23 -14.55
C TRP A 74 -3.54 10.23 -13.47
N ALA A 75 -2.53 11.04 -13.77
CA ALA A 75 -1.95 11.98 -12.81
C ALA A 75 -2.98 13.03 -12.34
N SER A 76 -3.84 13.53 -13.24
CA SER A 76 -4.91 14.47 -12.87
C SER A 76 -5.99 13.80 -12.03
N VAL A 77 -6.52 12.65 -12.47
CA VAL A 77 -7.56 11.91 -11.76
C VAL A 77 -7.11 11.53 -10.35
N TYR A 78 -5.89 11.02 -10.20
CA TYR A 78 -5.40 10.64 -8.89
C TYR A 78 -5.16 11.84 -7.97
N ARG A 79 -4.71 12.99 -8.51
CA ARG A 79 -4.52 14.20 -7.73
C ARG A 79 -5.83 14.67 -7.12
N ASP A 80 -6.91 14.68 -7.90
CA ASP A 80 -8.23 15.09 -7.42
C ASP A 80 -8.77 14.10 -6.38
N PHE A 81 -8.64 12.80 -6.65
CA PHE A 81 -8.98 11.74 -5.70
C PHE A 81 -8.20 11.87 -4.38
N TRP A 82 -6.89 12.12 -4.46
CA TRP A 82 -6.03 12.32 -3.31
C TRP A 82 -6.47 13.53 -2.50
N ASN A 83 -6.74 14.67 -3.13
CA ASN A 83 -7.18 15.87 -2.41
C ASN A 83 -8.48 15.65 -1.62
N SER A 84 -9.39 14.81 -2.12
CA SER A 84 -10.64 14.46 -1.44
C SER A 84 -10.46 13.46 -0.28
N HIS A 85 -9.43 12.61 -0.32
CA HIS A 85 -9.27 11.48 0.61
C HIS A 85 -7.95 11.48 1.40
N ARG A 86 -7.11 12.50 1.23
CA ARG A 86 -5.75 12.61 1.79
C ARG A 86 -5.69 12.54 3.31
N ASP A 87 -6.75 12.89 4.01
CA ASP A 87 -6.76 12.80 5.47
C ASP A 87 -6.71 11.33 5.88
N ALA A 88 -7.68 10.53 5.42
CA ALA A 88 -7.70 9.09 5.68
C ALA A 88 -6.51 8.35 5.04
N LEU A 89 -6.30 8.53 3.72
CA LEU A 89 -5.27 7.80 2.98
C LEU A 89 -3.85 8.25 3.33
N GLY A 90 -3.67 9.51 3.69
CA GLY A 90 -2.39 10.01 4.15
C GLY A 90 -1.94 9.36 5.44
N HIS A 91 -2.84 9.21 6.42
CA HIS A 91 -2.53 8.48 7.66
C HIS A 91 -2.22 7.01 7.38
N TYR A 92 -3.03 6.37 6.53
CA TYR A 92 -2.82 4.98 6.11
C TYR A 92 -1.44 4.76 5.46
N PHE A 93 -1.10 5.52 4.40
CA PHE A 93 0.16 5.34 3.68
C PHE A 93 1.38 5.73 4.51
N ARG A 94 1.28 6.76 5.37
CA ARG A 94 2.37 7.13 6.29
C ARG A 94 2.70 6.00 7.26
N LEU A 95 1.69 5.32 7.80
CA LEU A 95 1.90 4.20 8.70
C LEU A 95 2.50 3.00 7.98
N LEU A 96 1.96 2.63 6.81
CA LEU A 96 2.51 1.56 5.98
C LEU A 96 3.98 1.81 5.61
N TYR A 97 4.29 3.02 5.13
CA TYR A 97 5.65 3.44 4.81
C TYR A 97 6.59 3.30 6.02
N ASN A 98 6.17 3.80 7.18
CA ASN A 98 6.97 3.75 8.39
C ASN A 98 7.20 2.30 8.87
N MET A 99 6.23 1.42 8.70
CA MET A 99 6.34 0.00 9.04
C MET A 99 7.37 -0.70 8.14
N ILE A 100 7.32 -0.46 6.82
CA ILE A 100 8.31 -1.03 5.90
C ILE A 100 9.70 -0.43 6.15
N ARG A 101 9.79 0.88 6.41
CA ARG A 101 11.05 1.54 6.80
C ARG A 101 11.62 0.99 8.10
N PHE A 102 10.76 0.71 9.09
CA PHE A 102 11.17 0.08 10.35
C PHE A 102 11.76 -1.31 10.11
N LEU A 103 11.08 -2.14 9.31
CA LEU A 103 11.59 -3.44 8.89
C LEU A 103 12.97 -3.32 8.21
N GLU A 104 13.12 -2.44 7.23
CA GLU A 104 14.39 -2.24 6.51
C GLU A 104 15.54 -1.80 7.44
N THR A 105 15.26 -0.90 8.39
CA THR A 105 16.30 -0.24 9.19
C THR A 105 16.58 -0.90 10.53
N LYS A 106 15.62 -1.65 11.09
CA LYS A 106 15.67 -2.18 12.46
C LYS A 106 15.71 -3.71 12.55
N THR A 107 15.58 -4.45 11.44
CA THR A 107 15.76 -5.91 11.49
C THR A 107 17.18 -6.24 11.99
N PRO A 108 17.32 -7.02 13.09
CA PRO A 108 18.61 -7.36 13.67
C PRO A 108 19.57 -7.98 12.65
N ARG A 109 20.83 -7.56 12.68
CA ARG A 109 21.87 -8.00 11.75
C ARG A 109 22.53 -9.27 12.28
N VAL A 110 22.08 -10.44 11.81
CA VAL A 110 22.76 -11.72 12.03
C VAL A 110 23.42 -12.16 10.72
N GLY A 111 24.43 -11.41 10.28
CA GLY A 111 25.00 -11.56 8.92
C GLY A 111 24.08 -11.02 7.80
N GLU A 112 24.66 -10.62 6.67
CA GLU A 112 23.96 -9.86 5.63
C GLU A 112 22.92 -10.69 4.84
N ALA A 113 23.28 -11.92 4.44
CA ALA A 113 22.39 -12.84 3.73
C ALA A 113 21.17 -13.24 4.58
N THR A 114 21.38 -13.56 5.86
CA THR A 114 20.31 -13.90 6.80
C THR A 114 19.36 -12.73 7.04
N ASN A 115 19.87 -11.50 7.06
CA ASN A 115 19.05 -10.31 7.30
C ASN A 115 18.08 -10.04 6.14
N LYS A 116 18.53 -10.21 4.89
CA LYS A 116 17.65 -10.07 3.73
C LYS A 116 16.52 -11.11 3.77
N THR A 117 16.84 -12.37 4.06
CA THR A 117 15.82 -13.43 4.18
C THR A 117 14.83 -13.13 5.30
N ALA A 118 15.31 -12.72 6.49
CA ALA A 118 14.44 -12.37 7.61
C ALA A 118 13.48 -11.21 7.26
N ARG A 119 13.98 -10.14 6.62
CA ARG A 119 13.17 -9.02 6.14
C ARG A 119 12.07 -9.47 5.18
N ILE A 120 12.40 -10.37 4.24
CA ILE A 120 11.42 -10.93 3.30
C ILE A 120 10.32 -11.69 4.04
N GLU A 121 10.64 -12.49 5.07
CA GLU A 121 9.63 -13.20 5.86
C GLU A 121 8.69 -12.25 6.61
N TYR A 122 9.22 -11.22 7.29
CA TYR A 122 8.38 -10.21 7.94
C TYR A 122 7.54 -9.41 6.93
N MET A 123 8.09 -9.16 5.75
CA MET A 123 7.37 -8.48 4.69
C MET A 123 6.22 -9.31 4.13
N ARG A 124 6.37 -10.65 4.05
CA ARG A 124 5.26 -11.55 3.72
C ARG A 124 4.13 -11.44 4.73
N ILE A 125 4.45 -11.29 6.02
CA ILE A 125 3.45 -11.05 7.07
C ILE A 125 2.73 -9.73 6.83
N ILE A 126 3.46 -8.64 6.58
CA ILE A 126 2.85 -7.33 6.25
C ILE A 126 1.92 -7.48 5.04
N ARG A 127 2.40 -8.10 3.96
CA ARG A 127 1.66 -8.28 2.71
C ARG A 127 0.38 -9.08 2.92
N ALA A 128 0.40 -10.11 3.77
CA ALA A 128 -0.77 -10.93 4.10
C ALA A 128 -1.88 -10.17 4.84
N GLN A 129 -1.58 -9.00 5.42
CA GLN A 129 -2.59 -8.16 6.08
C GLN A 129 -3.30 -7.20 5.12
N LEU A 130 -2.77 -7.00 3.92
CA LEU A 130 -3.30 -6.07 2.93
C LEU A 130 -4.38 -6.76 2.08
N SER A 131 -5.56 -6.17 2.01
CA SER A 131 -6.61 -6.58 1.08
C SER A 131 -6.30 -6.18 -0.37
N ASP A 132 -7.00 -6.77 -1.32
CA ASP A 132 -6.90 -6.41 -2.73
C ASP A 132 -7.17 -4.92 -2.97
N ALA A 133 -8.17 -4.36 -2.30
CA ALA A 133 -8.47 -2.93 -2.39
C ALA A 133 -7.31 -2.06 -1.89
N GLU A 134 -6.66 -2.47 -0.80
CA GLU A 134 -5.46 -1.81 -0.27
C GLU A 134 -4.30 -1.88 -1.26
N LEU A 135 -4.04 -3.06 -1.86
CA LEU A 135 -2.99 -3.24 -2.85
C LEU A 135 -3.22 -2.38 -4.09
N VAL A 136 -4.47 -2.25 -4.57
CA VAL A 136 -4.83 -1.36 -5.68
C VAL A 136 -4.56 0.11 -5.32
N LEU A 137 -5.01 0.57 -4.14
CA LEU A 137 -4.76 1.95 -3.69
C LEU A 137 -3.26 2.25 -3.54
N ILE A 138 -2.50 1.29 -3.00
CA ILE A 138 -1.04 1.41 -2.87
C ILE A 138 -0.37 1.48 -4.24
N PHE A 139 -0.76 0.60 -5.18
CA PHE A 139 -0.24 0.59 -6.54
C PHE A 139 -0.39 1.96 -7.19
N TYR A 140 -1.58 2.52 -7.13
CA TYR A 140 -1.86 3.83 -7.71
C TYR A 140 -1.15 4.97 -6.98
N ASN A 141 -1.07 4.92 -5.65
CA ASN A 141 -0.27 5.88 -4.89
C ASN A 141 1.20 5.88 -5.31
N CYS A 142 1.80 4.72 -5.55
CA CYS A 142 3.20 4.58 -5.96
C CYS A 142 3.54 5.28 -7.28
N PHE A 143 2.56 5.46 -8.17
CA PHE A 143 2.71 6.20 -9.44
C PHE A 143 2.19 7.64 -9.36
N SER A 144 2.04 8.18 -8.16
CA SER A 144 1.73 9.58 -7.90
C SER A 144 2.95 10.34 -7.40
N GLU A 145 2.85 11.67 -7.36
CA GLU A 145 3.88 12.56 -6.79
C GLU A 145 4.18 12.28 -5.30
N HIS A 146 3.30 11.59 -4.58
CA HIS A 146 3.45 11.30 -3.15
C HIS A 146 4.01 9.91 -2.85
N GLY A 147 4.03 9.00 -3.83
CA GLY A 147 4.31 7.58 -3.59
C GLY A 147 5.67 7.08 -4.04
N GLU A 148 6.55 7.91 -4.59
CA GLU A 148 7.84 7.48 -5.15
C GLU A 148 8.69 6.70 -4.13
N ARG A 149 8.73 7.15 -2.86
CA ARG A 149 9.47 6.44 -1.81
C ARG A 149 8.86 5.08 -1.47
N LEU A 150 7.53 4.97 -1.54
CA LEU A 150 6.84 3.70 -1.33
C LEU A 150 7.04 2.75 -2.51
N LEU A 151 7.16 3.28 -3.74
CA LEU A 151 7.45 2.50 -4.94
C LEU A 151 8.79 1.76 -4.82
N GLN A 152 9.83 2.41 -4.29
CA GLN A 152 11.12 1.76 -4.06
C GLN A 152 10.99 0.54 -3.15
N TYR A 153 10.27 0.70 -2.02
CA TYR A 153 10.00 -0.42 -1.12
C TYR A 153 9.14 -1.49 -1.78
N ALA A 154 8.08 -1.10 -2.49
CA ALA A 154 7.17 -2.03 -3.14
C ALA A 154 7.89 -2.94 -4.14
N ARG A 155 8.89 -2.40 -4.86
CA ARG A 155 9.80 -3.17 -5.73
C ARG A 155 10.72 -4.10 -4.95
N ASN A 156 11.46 -3.57 -3.99
CA ASN A 156 12.47 -4.36 -3.23
C ASN A 156 11.87 -5.56 -2.49
N TYR A 157 10.59 -5.46 -2.15
CA TYR A 157 9.87 -6.39 -1.30
C TYR A 157 8.76 -7.17 -2.03
N ASN A 158 8.66 -7.01 -3.35
CA ASN A 158 7.64 -7.66 -4.16
C ASN A 158 6.23 -7.49 -3.56
N LEU A 159 5.90 -6.26 -3.15
CA LEU A 159 4.66 -5.97 -2.41
C LEU A 159 3.41 -6.39 -3.18
N PHE A 160 3.48 -6.33 -4.51
CA PHE A 160 2.35 -6.59 -5.40
C PHE A 160 2.28 -8.03 -5.94
N ASP A 161 3.09 -8.98 -5.47
CA ASP A 161 3.06 -10.37 -5.99
C ASP A 161 1.64 -10.95 -6.08
N ASN A 162 0.85 -10.72 -5.04
CA ASN A 162 -0.51 -11.25 -4.92
C ASN A 162 -1.60 -10.35 -5.51
N LEU A 163 -1.24 -9.19 -6.09
CA LEU A 163 -2.21 -8.30 -6.72
C LEU A 163 -2.67 -8.89 -8.06
N ASP A 164 -3.98 -9.13 -8.20
CA ASP A 164 -4.60 -9.50 -9.47
C ASP A 164 -4.57 -8.31 -10.44
N GLU A 165 -4.03 -8.55 -11.64
CA GLU A 165 -3.95 -7.55 -12.69
C GLU A 165 -5.33 -7.11 -13.21
N ASN A 166 -6.36 -7.93 -13.05
CA ASN A 166 -7.74 -7.60 -13.46
C ASN A 166 -8.36 -6.49 -12.61
N LEU A 167 -7.78 -6.19 -11.45
CA LEU A 167 -8.23 -5.09 -10.58
C LEU A 167 -7.71 -3.73 -11.05
N LEU A 168 -6.81 -3.69 -12.04
CA LEU A 168 -6.25 -2.47 -12.59
C LEU A 168 -7.10 -1.93 -13.76
N PHE A 169 -7.12 -0.61 -13.91
CA PHE A 169 -8.15 0.09 -14.69
C PHE A 169 -7.96 -0.02 -16.21
N ASN A 170 -6.76 -0.28 -16.68
CA ASN A 170 -6.47 -0.39 -18.12
C ASN A 170 -5.29 -1.36 -18.40
N GLY A 171 -4.98 -1.56 -19.68
CA GLY A 171 -3.87 -2.42 -20.11
C GLY A 171 -2.49 -1.91 -19.72
N SER A 172 -2.22 -0.61 -19.83
CA SER A 172 -0.90 -0.05 -19.51
C SER A 172 -0.57 -0.13 -18.01
N HIS A 173 -1.58 -0.06 -17.14
CA HIS A 173 -1.41 -0.27 -15.70
C HIS A 173 -1.05 -1.72 -15.40
N ARG A 174 -1.65 -2.69 -16.11
CA ARG A 174 -1.28 -4.12 -16.00
C ARG A 174 0.16 -4.37 -16.45
N GLU A 175 0.61 -3.70 -17.52
CA GLU A 175 2.00 -3.76 -17.95
C GLU A 175 2.96 -3.23 -16.88
N LYS A 176 2.66 -2.06 -16.29
CA LYS A 176 3.42 -1.53 -15.15
C LYS A 176 3.46 -2.50 -13.97
N LEU A 177 2.36 -3.16 -13.63
CA LEU A 177 2.37 -4.17 -12.57
C LEU A 177 3.29 -5.35 -12.91
N ARG A 178 3.26 -5.82 -14.15
CA ARG A 178 4.15 -6.91 -14.61
C ARG A 178 5.62 -6.49 -14.55
N GLU A 179 5.95 -5.24 -14.84
CA GLU A 179 7.31 -4.70 -14.67
C GLU A 179 7.75 -4.68 -13.21
N LEU A 180 6.84 -4.41 -12.26
CA LEU A 180 7.13 -4.44 -10.82
C LEU A 180 7.30 -5.86 -10.25
N LYS A 181 6.76 -6.87 -10.94
CA LYS A 181 6.85 -8.30 -10.55
C LYS A 181 8.08 -9.01 -11.15
N ARG A 182 8.83 -8.35 -12.03
CA ARG A 182 10.07 -8.87 -12.62
C ARG A 182 11.27 -8.61 -11.72
#